data_AF-B8DJL2-F1
#
_entry.id   AF-B8DJL2-F1
#
_cell.length_a   1.000
_cell.length_b   1.000
_cell.length_c   1.000
_cell.angle_alpha   90.00
_cell.angle_beta   90.00
_cell.angle_gamma   90.00
#
_symmetry.space_group_name_H-M   'P 1'
#
loop_
_entity.id
_entity.type
_entity.pdbx_description
1 polymer ?
#
loop_
_entity_poly.entity_id
_entity_poly.type
_entity_poly.pdbx_seq_one_letter_code
_entity_poly.pdbx_strand_id
1 'polypeptide(L)' 'MTTVIPHSELVKRAAAWVAEHRAEQPSRPLADLVDEAGARFNLGPMETEMLLDLFRGCHTDQPQE' A
#
# COMPACT_ATOMS: atom_id res chain seq x y z
N MET A 1 21.87 -7.49 -9.50
CA MET A 1 21.40 -8.19 -8.28
C MET A 1 20.36 -7.30 -7.65
N THR A 2 19.09 -7.70 -7.66
CA THR A 2 18.02 -6.88 -7.10
C THR A 2 18.14 -6.93 -5.58
N THR A 3 18.43 -5.78 -4.96
CA THR A 3 18.39 -5.63 -3.52
C THR A 3 16.95 -5.85 -3.09
N VAL A 4 16.61 -7.10 -2.76
CA VAL A 4 15.38 -7.44 -2.06
C VAL A 4 15.52 -6.82 -0.68
N ILE A 5 15.08 -5.58 -0.56
CA ILE A 5 15.01 -4.87 0.72
C ILE A 5 14.15 -5.76 1.64
N PRO A 6 14.67 -6.25 2.78
CA PRO A 6 13.94 -7.11 3.70
C PRO A 6 12.94 -6.30 4.54
N HIS A 7 12.30 -5.29 3.95
CA HIS A 7 11.40 -4.40 4.67
C HIS A 7 10.04 -5.08 4.82
N SER A 8 9.99 -5.90 5.88
CA SER A 8 8.79 -6.33 6.57
C SER A 8 7.86 -7.26 5.77
N GLU A 9 7.83 -8.54 6.15
CA GLU A 9 6.74 -9.48 5.86
C GLU A 9 5.35 -8.84 6.06
N LEU A 10 5.24 -7.91 7.01
CA LEU A 10 4.06 -7.09 7.26
C LEU A 10 3.68 -6.22 6.06
N VAL A 11 4.62 -5.53 5.43
CA VAL A 11 4.40 -4.71 4.22
C VAL A 11 3.94 -5.61 3.07
N LYS A 12 4.52 -6.80 2.91
CA LYS A 12 4.07 -7.78 1.91
C LYS A 12 2.65 -8.27 2.16
N ARG A 13 2.32 -8.61 3.41
CA ARG A 13 0.97 -9.05 3.81
C ARG A 13 -0.06 -7.93 3.65
N ALA A 14 0.30 -6.71 4.02
CA ALA A 14 -0.50 -5.52 3.80
C ALA A 14 -0.72 -5.26 2.30
N ALA A 15 0.32 -5.34 1.48
CA ALA A 15 0.20 -5.15 0.05
C ALA A 15 -0.68 -6.21 -0.61
N ALA A 16 -0.56 -7.48 -0.20
CA ALA A 16 -1.45 -8.55 -0.64
C ALA A 16 -2.91 -8.26 -0.26
N TRP A 17 -3.16 -7.87 1.00
CA TRP A 17 -4.50 -7.52 1.48
C TRP A 17 -5.10 -6.33 0.72
N VAL A 18 -4.32 -5.27 0.50
CA VAL A 18 -4.74 -4.10 -0.29
C VAL A 18 -5.06 -4.50 -1.73
N ALA A 19 -4.26 -5.37 -2.35
CA ALA A 19 -4.50 -5.84 -3.71
C ALA A 19 -5.78 -6.69 -3.84
N GLU A 20 -6.04 -7.57 -2.86
CA GLU A 20 -7.27 -8.36 -2.77
C GLU A 20 -8.50 -7.44 -2.61
N HIS A 21 -8.46 -6.53 -1.64
CA HIS A 21 -9.55 -5.60 -1.39
C HIS A 21 -9.80 -4.65 -2.56
N ARG A 22 -8.76 -4.24 -3.29
CA ARG A 22 -8.89 -3.43 -4.51
C ARG A 22 -9.55 -4.22 -5.65
N ALA A 23 -9.32 -5.52 -5.74
CA ALA A 23 -9.99 -6.38 -6.72
C ALA A 23 -11.48 -6.57 -6.39
N GLU A 24 -11.82 -6.66 -5.10
CA GLU A 24 -13.21 -6.76 -4.64
C GLU A 24 -13.95 -5.41 -4.67
N GLN A 25 -13.24 -4.31 -4.41
CA GLN A 25 -13.78 -2.96 -4.29
C GLN A 25 -12.92 -1.95 -5.06
N PRO A 26 -12.98 -1.94 -6.41
CA PRO A 26 -12.20 -1.02 -7.23
C PRO A 26 -12.59 0.45 -7.03
N SER A 27 -13.75 0.71 -6.41
CA SER A 27 -14.26 2.04 -6.09
C SER A 27 -13.67 2.64 -4.83
N ARG A 28 -12.98 1.85 -3.99
CA ARG A 28 -12.34 2.38 -2.77
C ARG A 28 -11.01 3.07 -3.09
N PRO A 29 -10.74 4.23 -2.48
CA PRO A 29 -9.46 4.88 -2.63
C PRO A 29 -8.36 4.06 -1.98
N LEU A 30 -7.23 3.95 -2.68
CA LEU A 30 -6.06 3.22 -2.21
C LEU A 30 -5.57 3.73 -0.85
N ALA A 31 -5.58 5.04 -0.61
CA ALA A 31 -5.16 5.63 0.66
C ALA A 31 -5.92 5.06 1.86
N ASP A 32 -7.21 4.77 1.70
CA ASP A 32 -8.09 4.21 2.75
C ASP A 32 -7.73 2.74 3.03
N LEU A 33 -7.49 1.95 1.97
CA LEU A 33 -7.01 0.57 2.09
C LEU A 33 -5.62 0.49 2.74
N VAL A 34 -4.74 1.45 2.41
CA VAL A 34 -3.38 1.51 2.95
C VAL A 34 -3.39 1.93 4.43
N ASP A 35 -4.26 2.85 4.83
CA ASP A 35 -4.46 3.23 6.23
C ASP A 35 -5.03 2.07 7.07
N GLU A 36 -6.07 1.38 6.55
CA GLU A 36 -6.62 0.18 7.19
C GLU A 36 -5.57 -0.93 7.33
N ALA A 37 -4.77 -1.15 6.27
CA ALA A 37 -3.67 -2.11 6.32
C ALA A 37 -2.60 -1.67 7.32
N GLY A 38 -2.29 -0.38 7.42
CA GLY A 38 -1.35 0.16 8.39
C GLY A 38 -1.77 -0.10 9.82
N ALA A 39 -3.01 0.20 10.17
CA ALA A 39 -3.58 -0.08 11.48
C ALA A 39 -3.64 -1.60 11.77
N ARG A 40 -4.00 -2.42 10.77
CA ARG A 40 -4.17 -3.86 10.93
C ARG A 40 -2.85 -4.62 11.07
N PHE A 41 -1.83 -4.23 10.31
CA PHE A 41 -0.51 -4.86 10.30
C PHE A 41 0.51 -4.17 11.22
N ASN A 42 0.09 -3.12 11.96
CA ASN A 42 0.98 -2.28 12.78
C ASN A 42 2.15 -1.71 11.96
N LEU A 43 1.86 -1.24 10.75
CA LEU A 43 2.86 -0.58 9.91
C LEU A 43 3.17 0.80 10.48
N GLY A 44 4.46 1.12 10.54
CA GLY A 44 4.89 2.48 10.83
C GLY A 44 4.51 3.45 9.71
N PRO A 45 4.51 4.77 9.98
CA PRO A 45 4.23 5.79 8.98
C PRO A 45 5.15 5.68 7.75
N MET A 46 6.39 5.24 7.94
CA MET A 46 7.35 5.01 6.86
C MET A 46 6.93 3.84 5.95
N GLU A 47 6.48 2.73 6.53
CA GLU A 47 5.99 1.57 5.78
C GLU A 47 4.68 1.87 5.04
N THR A 48 3.74 2.58 5.68
CA THR A 48 2.47 3.00 5.07
C THR A 48 2.73 3.89 3.85
N GLU A 49 3.66 4.83 3.96
CA GLU A 49 4.03 5.73 2.85
C GLU A 49 4.74 4.98 1.72
N MET A 50 5.65 4.05 2.04
CA MET A 50 6.29 3.17 1.05
C MET A 50 5.27 2.30 0.31
N LEU A 51 4.28 1.76 1.02
CA LEU A 51 3.23 0.92 0.45
C LEU A 51 2.33 1.76 -0.48
N LEU A 52 1.94 2.97 -0.04
CA LEU A 52 1.19 3.91 -0.87
C LEU A 52 1.96 4.29 -2.15
N ASP A 53 3.25 4.61 -2.04
CA ASP A 53 4.12 4.97 -3.16
C ASP A 53 4.27 3.82 -4.17
N LEU A 54 4.41 2.58 -3.69
CA LEU A 54 4.44 1.35 -4.50
C LEU A 54 3.21 1.20 -5.40
N PHE A 55 2.02 1.52 -4.87
CA PHE A 55 0.77 1.43 -5.62
C PHE A 55 0.49 2.70 -6.45
N ARG A 56 0.96 3.87 -6.01
CA ARG A 56 0.83 5.16 -6.74
C ARG A 56 1.79 5.25 -7.93
N GLY A 57 2.99 4.68 -7.83
CA GLY A 57 4.01 4.70 -8.88
C GLY A 57 3.61 3.99 -10.19
N CYS A 58 2.52 3.22 -10.20
CA CYS A 58 1.97 2.56 -11.39
C CYS A 58 0.87 3.36 -12.12
N HIS A 59 0.41 4.50 -11.58
CA HIS A 59 -0.59 5.32 -12.25
C HIS A 59 -0.28 6.80 -12.04
N THR A 60 0.27 7.39 -13.09
CA THR A 60 0.28 8.84 -13.34
C THR A 60 -1.05 9.48 -12.93
N ASP A 61 -0.91 10.65 -12.31
CA ASP A 61 -1.92 11.70 -12.12
C ASP A 61 -3.01 11.47 -11.06
N GLN A 62 -2.96 12.27 -10.00
CA GLN A 62 -3.97 13.30 -9.78
C GLN A 62 -3.45 14.34 -8.77
N PRO A 63 -3.47 15.64 -9.10
CA PRO A 63 -3.30 16.73 -8.16
C PRO A 63 -4.54 16.78 -7.24
N GLN A 64 -4.33 16.97 -5.94
CA GLN A 64 -5.42 17.33 -5.03
C GLN A 64 -5.37 18.85 -4.86
N GLU A 65 -6.48 19.49 -5.24
CA GLU A 65 -6.77 20.93 -5.18
C GLU A 65 -6.81 21.50 -3.76
#